data_AF-A0A165HLA2-F1
#
_entry.id   AF-A0A165HLA2-F1
#
_cell.length_a   1.000
_cell.length_b   1.000
_cell.length_c   1.000
_cell.angle_alpha   90.00
_cell.angle_beta   90.00
_cell.angle_gamma   90.00
#
_symmetry.space_group_name_H-M   'P 1'
#
loop_
_entity.id
_entity.type
_entity.pdbx_description
1 polymer ?
#
loop_
_entity_poly.entity_id
_entity_poly.type
_entity_poly.pdbx_seq_one_letter_code
_entity_poly.pdbx_strand_id
1 'polypeptide(L)'
;DDVQTIVGPDFAGVDDFALVPRALSRKTLAFVAFNNGNQLLRVTRDGKTDVVLGAQDSAVLPGPTSAQLSHDGHTLYVTTSGSGGNPINGTFSEGPRVIAIDVQHLI
;
A
#
# COMPACT_ATOMS: atom_id res chain seq x y z
N ASP A 1 26.60 4.00 -9.25
CA ASP A 1 25.73 3.69 -8.11
C ASP A 1 24.56 2.84 -8.54
N ASP A 2 24.48 1.63 -7.99
CA ASP A 2 23.44 0.63 -8.26
C ASP A 2 22.22 0.76 -7.30
N VAL A 3 22.23 1.79 -6.44
CA VAL A 3 21.18 2.04 -5.43
C VAL A 3 20.33 3.24 -5.86
N GLN A 4 19.01 3.09 -5.83
CA GLN A 4 18.06 4.16 -6.11
C GLN A 4 16.99 4.22 -5.01
N THR A 5 16.73 5.41 -4.48
CA THR A 5 15.61 5.67 -3.57
C THR A 5 14.37 6.03 -4.40
N ILE A 6 13.23 5.39 -4.11
CA ILE A 6 11.98 5.54 -4.88
C ILE A 6 10.90 6.31 -4.09
N VAL A 7 10.98 6.37 -2.76
CA VAL A 7 10.00 7.07 -1.90
C VAL A 7 10.69 8.17 -1.10
N GLY A 8 10.06 9.35 -1.03
CA GLY A 8 10.54 10.54 -0.32
C GLY A 8 10.09 10.65 1.15
N PRO A 9 10.61 11.63 1.91
CA PRO A 9 10.52 11.73 3.37
C PRO A 9 9.14 12.13 3.93
N ASP A 10 8.14 12.41 3.09
CA ASP A 10 6.88 13.04 3.51
C ASP A 10 5.81 12.04 4.02
N PHE A 11 6.11 10.73 4.04
CA PHE A 11 5.18 9.71 4.54
C PHE A 11 5.68 9.06 5.83
N ALA A 12 5.34 9.64 6.99
CA ALA A 12 5.63 9.02 8.28
C ALA A 12 4.70 7.83 8.55
N GLY A 13 5.25 6.64 8.73
CA GLY A 13 4.47 5.41 8.98
C GLY A 13 4.04 4.67 7.72
N VAL A 14 4.81 4.81 6.64
CA VAL A 14 4.89 3.73 5.64
C VAL A 14 5.62 2.54 6.24
N ASP A 15 5.18 1.35 5.85
CA ASP A 15 5.68 0.09 6.37
C ASP A 15 6.32 -0.66 5.18
N ASP A 16 5.83 -1.85 4.81
CA ASP A 16 6.37 -2.60 3.68
C ASP A 16 5.72 -2.25 2.32
N PHE A 17 6.11 -2.99 1.27
CA PHE A 17 5.71 -2.77 -0.11
C PHE A 17 5.68 -4.05 -0.96
N ALA A 18 5.04 -3.96 -2.12
CA ALA A 18 5.16 -4.91 -3.22
C ALA A 18 5.67 -4.22 -4.48
N LEU A 19 6.56 -4.87 -5.24
CA LEU A 19 6.94 -4.41 -6.57
C LEU A 19 6.00 -5.00 -7.63
N VAL A 20 5.64 -4.17 -8.61
CA VAL A 20 4.96 -4.63 -9.82
C VAL A 20 6.02 -4.85 -10.90
N PRO A 21 6.17 -6.09 -11.43
CA PRO A 21 7.06 -6.36 -12.53
C PRO A 21 6.77 -5.47 -13.73
N ARG A 22 7.83 -4.97 -14.40
CA ARG A 22 7.71 -4.11 -15.58
C ARG A 22 6.88 -4.74 -16.72
N ALA A 23 6.85 -6.07 -16.77
CA ALA A 23 6.03 -6.83 -17.72
C ALA A 23 4.52 -6.53 -17.58
N LEU A 24 4.05 -6.14 -16.39
CA LEU A 24 2.64 -5.90 -16.10
C LEU A 24 2.24 -4.42 -16.26
N SER A 25 3.09 -3.48 -15.84
CA SER A 25 2.74 -2.05 -15.75
C SER A 25 3.43 -1.14 -16.78
N ARG A 26 4.33 -1.67 -17.63
CA ARG A 26 5.23 -0.91 -18.56
C ARG A 26 6.17 0.11 -17.89
N LYS A 27 5.93 0.47 -16.63
CA LYS A 27 6.73 1.30 -15.71
C LYS A 27 7.10 0.46 -14.48
N THR A 28 8.20 0.78 -13.81
CA THR A 28 8.44 0.21 -12.46
C THR A 28 7.51 0.91 -11.48
N LEU A 29 6.64 0.15 -10.83
CA LEU A 29 5.72 0.59 -9.80
C LEU A 29 5.97 -0.18 -8.50
N ALA A 30 5.74 0.47 -7.37
CA ALA A 30 5.60 -0.16 -6.07
C ALA A 30 4.21 0.15 -5.51
N PHE A 31 3.60 -0.83 -4.85
CA PHE A 31 2.50 -0.58 -3.92
C PHE A 31 3.07 -0.52 -2.51
N VAL A 32 2.82 0.57 -1.79
CA VAL A 32 3.37 0.79 -0.45
C VAL A 32 2.23 0.83 0.56
N ALA A 33 2.37 0.06 1.64
CA ALA A 33 1.44 0.06 2.76
C ALA A 33 1.67 1.33 3.59
N PHE A 34 0.71 2.26 3.56
CA PHE A 34 0.76 3.46 4.38
C PHE A 34 -0.13 3.30 5.61
N ASN A 35 0.47 2.77 6.68
CA ASN A 35 -0.22 2.37 7.90
C ASN A 35 -1.00 3.53 8.52
N ASN A 36 -0.30 4.64 8.78
CA ASN A 36 -0.88 5.82 9.43
C ASN A 36 -1.97 6.50 8.58
N GLY A 37 -1.91 6.34 7.26
CA GLY A 37 -2.90 6.90 6.34
C GLY A 37 -4.08 5.99 6.07
N ASN A 38 -4.11 4.75 6.58
CA ASN A 38 -5.12 3.74 6.23
C ASN A 38 -5.27 3.60 4.70
N GLN A 39 -4.13 3.62 4.00
CA GLN A 39 -4.04 3.82 2.55
C GLN A 39 -3.04 2.86 1.90
N LEU A 40 -3.35 2.46 0.67
CA LEU A 40 -2.39 1.86 -0.25
C LEU A 40 -1.92 2.93 -1.23
N LEU A 41 -0.61 3.11 -1.32
CA LEU A 41 0.00 4.06 -2.22
C LEU A 41 0.53 3.33 -3.46
N ARG A 42 0.39 3.92 -4.64
CA ARG A 42 1.14 3.55 -5.83
C ARG A 42 2.28 4.55 -6.00
N VAL A 43 3.50 4.04 -6.07
CA VAL A 43 4.71 4.83 -6.23
C VAL A 43 5.40 4.47 -7.54
N THR A 44 5.68 5.48 -8.36
CA THR A 44 6.44 5.31 -9.60
C THR A 44 7.94 5.45 -9.36
N ARG A 45 8.78 5.00 -10.31
CA ARG A 45 10.24 5.13 -10.22
C ARG A 45 10.75 6.57 -10.03
N ASP A 46 10.03 7.57 -10.54
CA ASP A 46 10.34 9.00 -10.37
C ASP A 46 9.83 9.57 -9.03
N GLY A 47 9.32 8.72 -8.13
CA GLY A 47 8.86 9.08 -6.79
C GLY A 47 7.48 9.72 -6.72
N LYS A 48 6.74 9.75 -7.83
CA LYS A 48 5.34 10.21 -7.80
C LYS A 48 4.50 9.18 -7.07
N THR A 49 3.61 9.69 -6.23
CA THR A 49 2.81 8.87 -5.34
C THR A 49 1.33 9.22 -5.50
N ASP A 50 0.51 8.20 -5.71
CA ASP A 50 -0.95 8.31 -5.76
C ASP A 50 -1.57 7.38 -4.70
N VAL A 51 -2.67 7.80 -4.08
CA VAL A 51 -3.49 6.88 -3.28
C VAL A 51 -4.34 6.04 -4.24
N VAL A 52 -4.25 4.72 -4.15
CA VAL A 52 -5.03 3.79 -4.98
C VAL A 52 -6.17 3.12 -4.24
N LEU A 53 -6.09 3.03 -2.90
CA LEU A 53 -7.15 2.49 -2.06
C LEU A 53 -7.07 3.09 -0.65
N GLY A 54 -8.23 3.30 -0.03
CA GLY A 54 -8.33 3.76 1.36
C GLY A 54 -8.27 5.28 1.52
N ALA A 55 -8.42 5.71 2.77
CA ALA A 55 -8.36 7.09 3.21
C ALA A 55 -8.11 7.09 4.72
N GLN A 56 -7.55 8.18 5.26
CA GLN A 56 -7.19 8.29 6.67
C GLN A 56 -8.35 7.97 7.63
N ASP A 57 -9.58 8.34 7.26
CA ASP A 57 -10.82 8.16 8.01
C ASP A 57 -11.62 6.90 7.57
N SER A 58 -11.02 6.00 6.78
CA SER A 58 -11.70 4.85 6.18
C SER A 58 -11.27 3.50 6.76
N ALA A 59 -12.25 2.63 6.97
CA ALA A 59 -12.07 1.23 7.37
C ALA A 59 -11.89 0.26 6.20
N VAL A 60 -11.76 0.76 4.96
CA VAL A 60 -11.53 -0.11 3.78
C VAL A 60 -10.19 -0.84 3.93
N LEU A 61 -9.14 -0.13 4.32
CA LEU A 61 -7.79 -0.68 4.52
C LEU A 61 -7.20 -0.16 5.84
N PRO A 62 -7.63 -0.70 6.99
CA PRO A 62 -7.29 -0.14 8.30
C PRO A 62 -5.89 -0.55 8.76
N GLY A 63 -4.94 0.38 8.73
CA GLY A 63 -3.55 0.17 9.13
C GLY A 63 -2.86 -0.91 8.30
N PRO A 64 -2.70 -0.73 6.97
CA PRO A 64 -1.96 -1.69 6.15
C PRO A 64 -0.51 -1.76 6.62
N THR A 65 0.06 -2.96 6.62
CA THR A 65 1.43 -3.23 7.12
C THR A 65 2.33 -3.77 6.03
N SER A 66 1.83 -4.68 5.19
CA SER A 66 2.62 -5.27 4.12
C SER A 66 1.76 -5.63 2.92
N ALA A 67 2.39 -5.68 1.76
CA ALA A 67 1.75 -5.97 0.49
C ALA A 67 2.55 -7.02 -0.28
N GLN A 68 1.84 -7.92 -0.97
CA GLN A 68 2.45 -8.93 -1.83
C GLN A 68 1.62 -9.15 -3.08
N LEU A 69 2.27 -9.05 -4.24
CA LEU A 69 1.64 -9.37 -5.51
C LEU A 69 1.63 -10.89 -5.71
N SER A 70 0.49 -11.41 -6.13
CA SER A 70 0.31 -12.81 -6.52
C SER A 70 1.26 -13.18 -7.67
N HIS A 71 1.55 -14.48 -7.79
CA HIS A 71 2.45 -14.97 -8.83
C HIS A 71 1.97 -14.66 -10.24
N ASP A 72 0.65 -14.71 -10.48
CA ASP A 72 0.02 -14.37 -11.76
C ASP A 72 -0.09 -12.85 -12.00
N GLY A 73 0.23 -12.02 -11.00
CA GLY A 73 0.21 -10.57 -11.12
C GLY A 73 -1.19 -9.95 -11.12
N HIS A 74 -2.24 -10.69 -10.75
CA HIS A 74 -3.61 -10.20 -10.77
C HIS A 74 -4.16 -9.74 -9.42
N THR A 75 -3.55 -10.19 -8.32
CA THR A 75 -4.05 -9.89 -6.98
C THR A 75 -2.94 -9.36 -6.10
N LEU A 76 -3.16 -8.21 -5.47
CA LEU A 76 -2.34 -7.73 -4.37
C LEU A 76 -2.99 -8.13 -3.05
N TYR A 77 -2.27 -8.90 -2.26
CA TYR A 77 -2.65 -9.22 -0.88
C TYR A 77 -2.03 -8.20 0.05
N VAL A 78 -2.84 -7.62 0.94
CA VAL A 78 -2.38 -6.62 1.92
C VAL A 78 -2.78 -7.06 3.32
N THR A 79 -1.81 -7.18 4.22
CA THR A 79 -2.06 -7.44 5.65
C THR A 79 -2.37 -6.14 6.37
N THR A 80 -3.34 -6.18 7.28
CA THR A 80 -3.77 -5.02 8.07
C THR A 80 -3.59 -5.26 9.56
N SER A 81 -3.28 -4.21 10.31
CA SER A 81 -3.24 -4.23 11.78
C SER A 81 -4.61 -4.01 12.41
N GLY A 82 -5.61 -3.61 11.61
CA GLY A 82 -6.95 -3.24 12.10
C GLY A 82 -6.98 -1.87 12.78
N SER A 83 -5.96 -1.04 12.54
CA SER A 83 -5.79 0.28 13.16
C SER A 83 -5.77 0.22 14.70
N GLY A 84 -5.25 -0.86 15.28
CA GLY A 84 -5.21 -1.02 16.75
C GLY A 84 -4.26 -0.07 17.48
N GLY A 85 -3.15 0.32 16.84
CA GLY A 85 -2.20 1.31 17.39
C GLY A 85 -2.55 2.77 17.10
N ASN A 86 -3.43 3.00 16.11
CA ASN A 86 -3.87 4.33 15.69
C ASN A 86 -5.32 4.23 15.17
N PRO A 87 -6.33 4.25 16.06
CA PRO A 87 -7.73 4.05 15.68
C PRO A 87 -8.22 5.06 14.64
N ILE A 88 -9.05 4.60 13.71
CA ILE A 88 -9.71 5.43 12.70
C ILE A 88 -10.58 6.45 13.42
N ASN A 89 -10.39 7.74 13.08
CA ASN A 89 -11.02 8.87 13.75
C ASN A 89 -10.90 8.82 15.28
N GLY A 90 -9.81 8.23 15.79
CA GLY A 90 -9.48 8.11 17.21
C GLY A 90 -10.34 7.13 18.01
N THR A 91 -11.29 6.42 17.39
CA THR A 91 -12.27 5.61 18.13
C THR A 91 -12.57 4.25 17.53
N PHE A 92 -12.44 4.09 16.21
CA PHE A 92 -12.77 2.85 15.54
C PHE A 92 -11.53 2.03 15.22
N SER A 93 -11.52 0.79 15.69
CA SER A 93 -10.55 -0.23 15.29
C SER A 93 -11.31 -1.53 15.03
N GLU A 94 -10.75 -2.38 14.18
CA GLU A 94 -11.29 -3.71 13.90
C GLU A 94 -10.19 -4.77 14.03
N GLY A 95 -10.54 -6.04 13.85
CA GLY A 95 -9.55 -7.12 13.85
C GLY A 95 -8.63 -7.04 12.61
N PRO A 96 -7.37 -7.49 12.73
CA PRO A 96 -6.45 -7.58 11.59
C PRO A 96 -7.01 -8.55 10.54
N ARG A 97 -6.76 -8.26 9.26
CA ARG A 97 -7.20 -9.10 8.14
C ARG A 97 -6.23 -9.04 6.96
N VAL A 98 -6.40 -10.00 6.04
CA VAL A 98 -5.77 -9.95 4.72
C VAL A 98 -6.80 -9.48 3.71
N ILE A 99 -6.49 -8.43 2.96
CA ILE A 99 -7.34 -7.90 1.90
C ILE A 99 -6.75 -8.31 0.55
N ALA A 100 -7.57 -8.90 -0.31
CA ALA A 100 -7.22 -9.19 -1.69
C ALA A 100 -7.76 -8.08 -2.60
N ILE A 101 -6.88 -7.49 -3.41
CA ILE A 101 -7.19 -6.37 -4.30
C ILE A 101 -6.87 -6.79 -5.73
N ASP A 102 -7.84 -6.69 -6.63
CA ASP A 102 -7.60 -6.85 -8.06
C ASP A 102 -6.80 -5.65 -8.58
N VAL A 103 -5.61 -5.91 -9.11
CA VAL A 103 -4.69 -4.85 -9.56
C VAL A 103 -4.86 -4.47 -11.02
N GLN A 104 -5.72 -5.14 -11.79
CA GLN A 104 -5.86 -4.87 -13.24
C GLN A 104 -6.25 -3.42 -13.55
N HIS A 105 -6.94 -2.75 -12.62
CA HIS A 105 -7.33 -1.34 -12.73
C HIS A 105 -6.37 -0.37 -12.02
N LEU A 106 -5.33 -0.89 -11.36
CA LEU A 106 -4.40 -0.11 -10.53
C LEU A 106 -3.02 0.07 -11.18
N ILE A 107 -2.68 -0.74 -12.20
CA ILE A 107 -1.35 -0.78 -12.84
C ILE A 107 -1.32 -0.21 -14.26
#